data_AF-A0A932EZU8-F1
#
_entry.id   AF-A0A932EZU8-F1
#
_cell.length_a   1.000
_cell.length_b   1.000
_cell.length_c   1.000
_cell.angle_alpha   90.00
_cell.angle_beta   90.00
_cell.angle_gamma   90.00
#
_symmetry.space_group_name_H-M   'P 1'
#
loop_
_entity.id
_entity.type
_entity.pdbx_description
1 polymer ?
#
loop_
_entity_poly.entity_id
_entity_poly.type
_entity_poly.pdbx_seq_one_letter_code
_entity_poly.pdbx_strand_id
1 'polypeptide(L)'
;MLDSMDELTLAFDLAIHTAPVGRSRAIDRYARSVQFAQGSDEALVLGAMCNARFTVMLVLRRHQAAGLIVTDLFRNVEFWLVDEGLEISLPEGTMFATRYYTPEGFAMTAGVGMPVDLTLLKSALKSAPQLQRRSHSEAIDDRRFAEAVYRAAITDGIMQGVIPNFVDIDSSGVITRPDPCNSSH
;
A
#
# COMPACT_ATOMS: atom_id res chain seq x y z
N MET A 1 17.87 1.86 -11.80
CA MET A 1 17.67 0.45 -11.44
C MET A 1 16.97 0.46 -10.09
N LEU A 2 16.09 -0.50 -9.78
CA LEU A 2 15.48 -0.60 -8.45
C LEU A 2 16.57 -1.19 -7.56
N ASP A 3 17.33 -0.34 -6.87
CA ASP A 3 18.59 -0.75 -6.23
C ASP A 3 18.37 -1.30 -4.81
N SER A 4 17.14 -1.26 -4.27
CA SER A 4 16.76 -1.92 -3.01
C SER A 4 15.60 -2.91 -3.19
N MET A 5 15.59 -3.96 -2.36
CA MET A 5 14.49 -4.93 -2.30
C MET A 5 13.15 -4.26 -1.99
N ASP A 6 13.17 -3.15 -1.26
CA ASP A 6 11.97 -2.40 -0.86
C ASP A 6 11.33 -1.72 -2.06
N GLU A 7 12.11 -1.15 -2.98
CA GLU A 7 11.57 -0.61 -4.22
C GLU A 7 10.99 -1.71 -5.14
N LEU A 8 11.56 -2.93 -5.09
CA LEU A 8 11.04 -4.08 -5.85
C LEU A 8 9.65 -4.51 -5.37
N THR A 9 9.35 -4.37 -4.08
CA THR A 9 8.00 -4.71 -3.56
C THR A 9 6.89 -3.85 -4.19
N LEU A 10 7.17 -2.59 -4.52
CA LEU A 10 6.25 -1.70 -5.23
C LEU A 10 6.00 -2.20 -6.66
N ALA A 11 7.06 -2.68 -7.33
CA ALA A 11 6.95 -3.26 -8.66
C ALA A 11 6.15 -4.57 -8.64
N PHE A 12 6.31 -5.40 -7.60
CA PHE A 12 5.54 -6.63 -7.43
C PHE A 12 4.06 -6.36 -7.22
N ASP A 13 3.68 -5.37 -6.40
CA ASP A 13 2.27 -4.96 -6.25
C ASP A 13 1.65 -4.66 -7.62
N LEU A 14 2.32 -3.80 -8.40
CA LEU A 14 1.84 -3.43 -9.74
C LEU A 14 1.75 -4.64 -10.67
N ALA A 15 2.76 -5.52 -10.66
CA ALA A 15 2.79 -6.70 -11.52
C ALA A 15 1.70 -7.72 -11.18
N ILE A 16 1.34 -7.85 -9.90
CA ILE A 16 0.31 -8.78 -9.42
C ILE A 16 -1.09 -8.22 -9.72
N HIS A 17 -1.33 -6.97 -9.33
CA HIS A 17 -2.68 -6.40 -9.23
C HIS A 17 -3.06 -5.43 -10.34
N THR A 18 -2.15 -5.10 -11.26
CA THR A 18 -2.48 -4.23 -12.40
C THR A 18 -2.21 -4.93 -13.73
N ALA A 19 -2.84 -4.40 -14.79
CA ALA A 19 -2.57 -4.81 -16.15
C ALA A 19 -2.82 -3.65 -17.11
N PRO A 20 -2.11 -3.59 -18.25
CA PRO A 20 -2.49 -2.72 -19.35
C PRO A 20 -3.91 -3.03 -19.85
N VAL A 21 -4.54 -2.03 -20.49
CA VAL A 21 -5.86 -2.20 -21.12
C VAL A 21 -5.81 -3.38 -22.10
N GLY A 22 -6.80 -4.26 -22.00
CA GLY A 22 -6.89 -5.47 -22.85
C GLY A 22 -6.06 -6.67 -22.36
N ARG A 23 -5.39 -6.59 -21.20
CA ARG A 23 -4.70 -7.73 -20.57
C ARG A 23 -5.31 -8.08 -19.21
N SER A 24 -5.30 -9.36 -18.84
CA SER A 24 -5.66 -9.79 -17.48
C SER A 24 -4.53 -9.54 -16.48
N ARG A 25 -4.88 -9.25 -15.22
CA ARG A 25 -3.91 -9.15 -14.11
C ARG A 25 -3.29 -10.51 -13.81
N ALA A 26 -2.11 -10.54 -13.20
CA ALA A 26 -1.46 -11.81 -12.87
C ALA A 26 -2.28 -12.61 -11.86
N ILE A 27 -2.84 -11.94 -10.85
CA ILE A 27 -3.70 -12.58 -9.85
C ILE A 27 -4.92 -13.26 -10.49
N ASP A 28 -5.54 -12.65 -11.51
CA ASP A 28 -6.68 -13.24 -12.22
C ASP A 28 -6.27 -14.49 -13.03
N ARG A 29 -5.07 -14.48 -13.60
CA ARG A 29 -4.55 -15.64 -14.34
C ARG A 29 -4.25 -16.78 -13.38
N TYR A 30 -3.64 -16.48 -12.24
CA TYR A 30 -3.38 -17.46 -11.19
C TYR A 30 -4.69 -18.06 -10.68
N ALA A 31 -5.69 -17.22 -10.38
CA ALA A 31 -6.99 -17.67 -9.90
C ALA A 31 -7.73 -18.61 -10.87
N ARG A 32 -7.53 -18.44 -12.19
CA ARG A 32 -8.07 -19.36 -13.21
C ARG A 32 -7.28 -20.66 -13.36
N SER A 33 -6.04 -20.71 -12.89
CA SER A 33 -5.14 -21.87 -13.06
C SER A 33 -5.19 -22.86 -11.90
N VAL A 34 -5.72 -22.45 -10.75
CA VAL A 34 -5.80 -23.26 -9.54
C VAL A 34 -7.22 -23.73 -9.27
N GLN A 35 -7.36 -24.86 -8.61
CA GLN A 35 -8.64 -25.37 -8.11
C GLN A 35 -8.52 -25.57 -6.61
N PHE A 36 -9.25 -24.75 -5.85
CA PHE A 36 -9.42 -24.92 -4.40
C PHE A 36 -10.79 -25.55 -4.13
N ALA A 37 -10.90 -26.25 -3.00
CA ALA A 37 -12.19 -26.78 -2.56
C ALA A 37 -13.17 -25.61 -2.36
N GLN A 38 -14.42 -25.80 -2.77
CA GLN A 38 -15.43 -24.77 -2.58
C GLN A 38 -15.62 -24.47 -1.09
N GLY A 39 -15.55 -23.18 -0.73
CA GLY A 39 -15.67 -22.75 0.66
C GLY A 39 -14.41 -22.95 1.50
N SER A 40 -13.28 -23.32 0.90
CA SER A 40 -12.00 -23.33 1.62
C SER A 40 -11.47 -21.91 1.84
N ASP A 41 -10.66 -21.75 2.88
CA ASP A 41 -10.02 -20.47 3.21
C ASP A 41 -9.16 -19.96 2.05
N GLU A 42 -8.47 -20.85 1.32
CA GLU A 42 -7.67 -20.47 0.15
C GLU A 42 -8.54 -19.90 -0.98
N ALA A 43 -9.71 -20.49 -1.22
CA ALA A 43 -10.66 -19.98 -2.22
C ALA A 43 -11.19 -18.60 -1.82
N LEU A 44 -11.50 -18.42 -0.53
CA LEU A 44 -11.99 -17.16 0.03
C LEU A 44 -10.93 -16.05 -0.03
N VAL A 45 -9.71 -16.33 0.44
CA VAL A 45 -8.59 -15.38 0.43
C VAL A 45 -8.20 -15.01 -1.01
N LEU A 46 -8.06 -15.99 -1.91
CA LEU A 46 -7.74 -15.70 -3.32
C LEU A 46 -8.84 -14.88 -3.99
N GLY A 47 -10.11 -15.17 -3.69
CA GLY A 47 -11.25 -14.37 -4.16
C GLY A 47 -11.17 -12.92 -3.68
N ALA A 48 -10.80 -12.70 -2.42
CA ALA A 48 -10.59 -11.36 -1.88
C ALA A 48 -9.39 -10.66 -2.51
N MET A 49 -8.26 -11.35 -2.71
CA MET A 49 -7.08 -10.80 -3.39
C MET A 49 -7.35 -10.38 -4.84
N CYS A 50 -8.24 -11.10 -5.54
CA CYS A 50 -8.70 -10.69 -6.87
C CYS A 50 -9.48 -9.37 -6.84
N ASN A 51 -10.12 -9.04 -5.71
CA ASN A 51 -10.84 -7.79 -5.49
C ASN A 51 -10.02 -6.73 -4.75
N ALA A 52 -8.72 -6.94 -4.58
CA ALA A 52 -7.85 -6.04 -3.84
C ALA A 52 -7.76 -4.65 -4.48
N ARG A 53 -7.83 -3.59 -3.65
CA ARG A 53 -7.89 -2.19 -4.11
C ARG A 53 -6.75 -1.37 -3.54
N PHE A 54 -6.19 -0.50 -4.37
CA PHE A 54 -5.24 0.50 -3.90
C PHE A 54 -5.98 1.56 -3.08
N THR A 55 -5.36 2.01 -2.00
CA THR A 55 -5.95 2.94 -1.04
C THR A 55 -4.89 3.84 -0.41
N VAL A 56 -5.36 4.98 0.10
CA VAL A 56 -4.61 5.83 1.02
C VAL A 56 -5.42 5.89 2.32
N MET A 57 -4.80 5.43 3.39
CA MET A 57 -5.43 5.25 4.69
C MET A 57 -4.82 6.20 5.72
N LEU A 58 -5.66 6.64 6.65
CA LEU A 58 -5.24 7.33 7.88
C LEU A 58 -5.45 6.39 9.07
N VAL A 59 -4.42 6.21 9.90
CA VAL A 59 -4.54 5.47 11.16
C VAL A 59 -5.30 6.30 12.17
N LEU A 60 -6.47 5.82 12.59
CA LEU A 60 -7.30 6.49 13.59
C LEU A 60 -6.91 6.07 15.00
N ARG A 61 -6.76 4.75 15.21
CA ARG A 61 -6.41 4.17 16.51
C ARG A 61 -6.02 2.70 16.41
N ARG A 62 -5.49 2.14 17.50
CA ARG A 62 -5.42 0.69 17.72
C ARG A 62 -6.81 0.08 17.83
N HIS A 63 -7.01 -1.10 17.26
CA HIS A 63 -8.19 -1.89 17.58
C HIS A 63 -7.96 -2.62 18.93
N GLN A 64 -9.04 -2.85 19.68
CA GLN A 64 -8.96 -3.43 21.03
C GLN A 64 -8.47 -4.89 21.07
N ALA A 65 -8.61 -5.63 19.97
CA ALA A 65 -8.23 -7.03 19.89
C ALA A 65 -6.86 -7.23 19.20
N ALA A 66 -6.73 -6.71 17.98
CA ALA A 66 -5.52 -6.77 17.15
C ALA A 66 -5.70 -5.81 15.96
N GLY A 67 -4.60 -5.30 15.43
CA GLY A 67 -4.58 -4.43 14.25
C GLY A 67 -4.98 -2.98 14.51
N LEU A 68 -5.39 -2.31 13.44
CA LEU A 68 -5.67 -0.88 13.39
C LEU A 68 -7.13 -0.62 13.01
N ILE A 69 -7.68 0.49 13.52
CA ILE A 69 -8.83 1.15 12.91
C ILE A 69 -8.29 2.25 12.00
N VAL A 70 -8.61 2.17 10.71
CA VAL A 70 -8.14 3.09 9.67
C VAL A 70 -9.31 3.62 8.87
N THR A 71 -9.14 4.78 8.24
CA THR A 71 -10.12 5.32 7.28
C THR A 71 -9.49 5.49 5.90
N ASP A 72 -10.17 5.01 4.85
CA ASP A 72 -9.81 5.28 3.46
C ASP A 72 -10.20 6.71 3.10
N LEU A 73 -9.20 7.54 2.84
CA LEU A 73 -9.37 8.98 2.62
C LEU A 73 -10.07 9.32 1.30
N PHE A 74 -10.11 8.38 0.34
CA PHE A 74 -10.71 8.59 -0.97
C PHE A 74 -12.16 8.10 -1.03
N ARG A 75 -12.49 7.11 -0.19
CA ARG A 75 -13.82 6.48 -0.15
C ARG A 75 -14.62 6.84 1.10
N ASN A 76 -13.97 7.42 2.10
CA ASN A 76 -14.53 7.79 3.40
C ASN A 76 -15.21 6.59 4.10
N VAL A 77 -14.49 5.47 4.14
CA VAL A 77 -14.93 4.21 4.76
C VAL A 77 -13.89 3.79 5.80
N GLU A 78 -14.36 3.42 6.99
CA GLU A 78 -13.52 2.87 8.05
C GLU A 78 -13.35 1.36 7.91
N PHE A 79 -12.16 0.87 8.21
CA PHE A 79 -11.79 -0.54 8.20
C PHE A 79 -11.17 -0.94 9.54
N TRP A 80 -11.51 -2.14 9.99
CA TRP A 80 -10.64 -2.89 10.89
C TRP A 80 -9.57 -3.56 10.03
N LEU A 81 -8.34 -3.05 10.10
CA LEU A 81 -7.18 -3.54 9.37
C LEU A 81 -6.36 -4.46 10.28
N VAL A 82 -6.25 -5.74 9.90
CA VAL A 82 -5.45 -6.73 10.62
C VAL A 82 -4.13 -6.92 9.88
N ASP A 83 -3.07 -6.34 10.42
CA ASP A 83 -1.70 -6.40 9.90
C ASP A 83 -0.73 -6.13 11.06
N GLU A 84 0.00 -7.14 11.51
CA GLU A 84 0.89 -7.05 12.67
C GLU A 84 2.06 -6.08 12.43
N GLY A 85 2.60 -6.05 11.20
CA GLY A 85 3.68 -5.16 10.85
C GLY A 85 3.22 -3.72 10.94
N LEU A 86 2.14 -3.37 10.23
CA LEU A 86 1.59 -2.01 10.28
C LEU A 86 1.08 -1.65 11.67
N GLU A 87 0.57 -2.63 12.41
CA GLU A 87 0.27 -2.46 13.82
C GLU A 87 1.55 -1.96 14.52
N ILE A 88 2.60 -2.74 14.67
CA ILE A 88 3.76 -2.33 15.47
C ILE A 88 4.36 -0.97 15.03
N SER A 89 4.31 -0.65 13.73
CA SER A 89 5.07 0.46 13.16
C SER A 89 4.33 1.79 13.02
N LEU A 90 3.00 1.80 12.85
CA LEU A 90 2.29 3.03 12.50
C LEU A 90 1.60 3.66 13.71
N PRO A 91 2.01 4.88 14.13
CA PRO A 91 1.29 5.61 15.17
C PRO A 91 -0.03 6.20 14.63
N GLU A 92 -0.92 6.55 15.56
CA GLU A 92 -2.16 7.28 15.25
C GLU A 92 -1.86 8.59 14.52
N GLY A 93 -2.72 8.94 13.55
CA GLY A 93 -2.53 10.11 12.69
C GLY A 93 -1.62 9.87 11.49
N THR A 94 -0.99 8.69 11.36
CA THR A 94 -0.13 8.38 10.21
C THR A 94 -0.95 8.10 8.96
N MET A 95 -0.57 8.73 7.84
CA MET A 95 -1.08 8.40 6.51
C MET A 95 -0.16 7.41 5.80
N PHE A 96 -0.75 6.41 5.17
CA PHE A 96 0.00 5.43 4.38
C PHE A 96 -0.79 4.99 3.15
N ALA A 97 -0.08 4.59 2.10
CA ALA A 97 -0.66 3.99 0.91
C ALA A 97 -0.37 2.49 0.89
N THR A 98 -1.38 1.71 0.52
CA THR A 98 -1.27 0.25 0.44
C THR A 98 -2.31 -0.31 -0.53
N ARG A 99 -2.28 -1.63 -0.70
CA ARG A 99 -3.38 -2.39 -1.29
C ARG A 99 -4.02 -3.26 -0.23
N TYR A 100 -5.33 -3.15 -0.10
CA TYR A 100 -6.09 -3.95 0.85
C TYR A 100 -7.06 -4.90 0.14
N TYR A 101 -7.40 -5.98 0.83
CA TYR A 101 -8.48 -6.90 0.48
C TYR A 101 -9.24 -7.30 1.75
N THR A 102 -10.50 -7.73 1.58
CA THR A 102 -11.39 -8.10 2.69
C THR A 102 -11.84 -9.55 2.49
N PRO A 103 -11.13 -10.53 3.08
CA PRO A 103 -11.58 -11.92 3.05
C PRO A 103 -12.93 -12.07 3.77
N GLU A 104 -13.10 -11.37 4.90
CA GLU A 104 -14.33 -11.37 5.69
C GLU A 104 -14.58 -9.98 6.33
N GLY A 105 -14.99 -9.92 7.60
CA GLY A 105 -15.32 -8.70 8.35
C GLY A 105 -14.13 -7.81 8.73
N PHE A 106 -12.96 -8.05 8.15
CA PHE A 106 -11.74 -7.27 8.37
C PHE A 106 -10.97 -7.09 7.05
N ALA A 107 -10.14 -6.07 6.98
CA ALA A 107 -9.21 -5.82 5.90
C ALA A 107 -7.83 -6.40 6.24
N MET A 108 -7.13 -6.85 5.21
CA MET A 108 -5.72 -7.24 5.25
C MET A 108 -4.98 -6.48 4.15
N THR A 109 -3.67 -6.32 4.30
CA THR A 109 -2.83 -5.80 3.21
C THR A 109 -2.22 -6.95 2.40
N ALA A 110 -1.97 -6.70 1.12
CA ALA A 110 -1.14 -7.55 0.28
C ALA A 110 0.12 -6.77 -0.12
N GLY A 111 1.24 -7.04 0.55
CA GLY A 111 2.53 -6.46 0.19
C GLY A 111 2.82 -5.15 0.92
N VAL A 112 2.91 -4.05 0.17
CA VAL A 112 3.54 -2.82 0.68
C VAL A 112 2.57 -1.93 1.43
N GLY A 113 2.93 -1.55 2.66
CA GLY A 113 2.44 -0.36 3.31
C GLY A 113 3.55 0.70 3.32
N MET A 114 3.35 1.81 2.63
CA MET A 114 4.33 2.90 2.58
C MET A 114 3.75 4.18 3.18
N PRO A 115 4.48 4.88 4.06
CA PRO A 115 4.03 6.17 4.57
C PRO A 115 3.88 7.17 3.41
N VAL A 116 2.84 8.00 3.47
CA VAL A 116 2.61 9.08 2.50
C VAL A 116 2.24 10.36 3.21
N ASP A 117 2.55 11.49 2.60
CA ASP A 117 2.07 12.79 3.03
C ASP A 117 1.36 13.51 1.88
N LEU A 118 0.79 14.68 2.18
CA LEU A 118 0.11 15.49 1.16
C LEU A 118 1.07 15.99 0.08
N THR A 119 2.36 16.12 0.36
CA THR A 119 3.37 16.58 -0.59
C THR A 119 3.57 15.54 -1.69
N LEU A 120 3.77 14.28 -1.31
CA LEU A 120 3.89 13.15 -2.21
C LEU A 120 2.63 12.96 -3.02
N LEU A 121 1.45 12.98 -2.38
CA LEU A 121 0.18 12.79 -3.11
C LEU A 121 -0.05 13.89 -4.16
N LYS A 122 0.31 15.14 -3.85
CA LYS A 122 0.28 16.24 -4.82
C LYS A 122 1.28 16.01 -5.95
N SER A 123 2.47 15.51 -5.66
CA SER A 123 3.49 15.16 -6.68
C SER A 123 2.98 14.06 -7.62
N ALA A 124 2.40 13.00 -7.06
CA ALA A 124 1.78 11.91 -7.81
C ALA A 124 0.65 12.41 -8.73
N LEU A 125 -0.26 13.24 -8.23
CA LEU A 125 -1.35 13.81 -9.03
C LEU A 125 -0.87 14.77 -10.14
N LYS A 126 0.23 15.51 -9.91
CA LYS A 126 0.86 16.36 -10.93
C LYS A 126 1.49 15.53 -12.05
N SER A 127 2.07 14.38 -11.74
CA SER A 127 2.69 13.50 -12.74
C SER A 127 1.68 12.69 -13.56
N ALA A 128 0.41 12.64 -13.13
CA ALA A 128 -0.67 11.95 -13.82
C ALA A 128 -1.90 12.86 -14.07
N PRO A 129 -1.78 13.92 -14.89
CA PRO A 129 -2.82 14.94 -15.08
C PRO A 129 -4.15 14.37 -15.60
N GLN A 130 -4.14 13.25 -16.31
CA GLN A 130 -5.34 12.53 -16.74
C GLN A 130 -6.24 12.08 -15.57
N LEU A 131 -5.67 11.87 -14.38
CA LEU A 131 -6.42 11.46 -13.19
C LEU A 131 -7.22 12.62 -12.58
N GLN A 132 -6.78 13.86 -12.79
CA GLN A 132 -7.45 15.06 -12.26
C GLN A 132 -8.82 15.32 -12.91
N ARG A 133 -9.10 14.65 -14.03
CA ARG A 133 -10.40 14.73 -14.73
C ARG A 133 -11.43 13.76 -14.18
N ARG A 134 -11.04 12.92 -13.22
CA ARG A 134 -11.90 11.91 -12.58
C ARG A 134 -12.30 12.37 -11.19
N SER A 135 -13.38 11.82 -10.65
CA SER A 135 -13.66 11.95 -9.22
C SER A 135 -12.54 11.30 -8.39
N HIS A 136 -12.41 11.68 -7.11
CA HIS A 136 -11.37 11.12 -6.24
C HIS A 136 -11.42 9.58 -6.19
N SER A 137 -12.62 9.00 -6.05
CA SER A 137 -12.81 7.54 -6.01
C SER A 137 -12.41 6.85 -7.33
N GLU A 138 -12.79 7.42 -8.48
CA GLU A 138 -12.40 6.90 -9.79
C GLU A 138 -10.92 7.08 -10.12
N ALA A 139 -10.28 8.11 -9.57
CA ALA A 139 -8.86 8.36 -9.73
C ALA A 139 -8.05 7.27 -9.01
N ILE A 140 -8.38 6.96 -7.75
CA ILE A 140 -7.64 5.97 -6.97
C ILE A 140 -7.82 4.52 -7.47
N ASP A 141 -8.94 4.23 -8.15
CA ASP A 141 -9.16 2.94 -8.81
C ASP A 141 -8.44 2.82 -10.17
N ASP A 142 -7.92 3.92 -10.75
CA ASP A 142 -7.11 3.85 -11.97
C ASP A 142 -5.71 3.31 -11.64
N ARG A 143 -5.24 2.29 -12.39
CA ARG A 143 -3.90 1.70 -12.20
C ARG A 143 -2.76 2.73 -12.16
N ARG A 144 -2.93 3.86 -12.87
CA ARG A 144 -1.91 4.91 -12.98
C ARG A 144 -1.75 5.68 -11.67
N PHE A 145 -2.74 5.63 -10.78
CA PHE A 145 -2.67 6.30 -9.48
C PHE A 145 -1.62 5.63 -8.59
N ALA A 146 -1.72 4.31 -8.39
CA ALA A 146 -0.72 3.54 -7.65
C ALA A 146 0.68 3.71 -8.27
N GLU A 147 0.77 3.63 -9.60
CA GLU A 147 2.03 3.85 -10.34
C GLU A 147 2.64 5.23 -10.06
N ALA A 148 1.83 6.29 -10.05
CA ALA A 148 2.28 7.66 -9.79
C ALA A 148 2.72 7.86 -8.32
N VAL A 149 2.00 7.27 -7.36
CA VAL A 149 2.36 7.30 -5.93
C VAL A 149 3.70 6.59 -5.70
N TYR A 150 3.86 5.38 -6.23
CA TYR A 150 5.10 4.61 -6.09
C TYR A 150 6.29 5.31 -6.76
N ARG A 151 6.10 5.88 -7.95
CA ARG A 151 7.14 6.64 -8.63
C ARG A 151 7.57 7.87 -7.84
N ALA A 152 6.62 8.60 -7.25
CA ALA A 152 6.91 9.74 -6.38
C ALA A 152 7.70 9.30 -5.13
N ALA A 153 7.28 8.20 -4.50
CA ALA A 153 7.97 7.65 -3.32
C ALA A 153 9.44 7.31 -3.57
N ILE A 154 9.73 6.67 -4.70
CA ILE A 154 11.10 6.33 -5.12
C ILE A 154 11.89 7.61 -5.39
N THR A 155 11.29 8.55 -6.12
CA THR A 155 11.96 9.81 -6.49
C THR A 155 12.30 10.65 -5.25
N ASP A 156 11.42 10.65 -4.25
CA ASP A 156 11.58 11.41 -3.01
C ASP A 156 12.44 10.65 -1.97
N GLY A 157 12.94 9.44 -2.30
CA GLY A 157 13.80 8.64 -1.44
C GLY A 157 13.10 8.01 -0.24
N ILE A 158 11.76 8.01 -0.21
CA ILE A 158 10.98 7.49 0.94
C ILE A 158 11.27 6.01 1.19
N MET A 159 11.52 5.26 0.12
CA MET A 159 11.80 3.82 0.21
C MET A 159 13.18 3.48 0.77
N GLN A 160 14.09 4.45 0.94
CA GLN A 160 15.46 4.20 1.45
C GLN A 160 15.51 3.93 2.97
N GLY A 161 14.38 4.06 3.67
CA GLY A 161 14.24 3.76 5.11
C GLY A 161 13.07 2.84 5.45
N VAL A 162 12.41 2.23 4.44
CA VAL A 162 11.33 1.27 4.66
C VAL A 162 11.98 -0.10 4.86
N ILE A 163 12.17 -0.52 6.12
CA ILE A 163 12.71 -1.85 6.43
C ILE A 163 11.68 -2.90 5.96
N PRO A 164 12.08 -4.00 5.27
CA PRO A 164 11.16 -4.99 4.69
C PRO A 164 10.28 -5.74 5.70
N ASN A 165 10.48 -5.50 6.99
CA ASN A 165 9.53 -5.64 8.09
C ASN A 165 9.98 -4.57 9.11
N PHE A 166 9.15 -3.59 9.46
CA PHE A 166 9.51 -2.59 10.47
C PHE A 166 9.68 -3.26 11.85
N VAL A 167 10.87 -3.80 12.10
CA VAL A 167 11.43 -4.08 13.41
C VAL A 167 12.86 -3.53 13.39
N ASP A 168 12.96 -2.24 13.70
CA ASP A 168 13.87 -1.77 14.75
C ASP A 168 13.38 -0.39 15.20
N ILE A 169 12.70 -0.36 16.35
CA ILE A 169 12.42 0.86 17.08
C ILE A 169 13.62 1.06 17.99
N ASP A 170 14.46 2.06 17.72
CA ASP A 170 15.36 2.55 18.76
C ASP A 170 14.54 3.19 19.89
N SER A 171 15.14 3.30 21.07
CA SER A 171 14.47 3.72 22.32
C SER A 171 13.85 5.13 22.28
N SER A 172 13.95 5.87 21.17
CA SER A 172 13.56 7.28 21.07
C SER A 172 12.37 7.55 20.13
N GLY A 173 11.97 6.62 19.25
CA GLY A 173 10.71 6.72 18.49
C GLY A 173 10.62 7.88 17.49
N VAL A 174 11.75 8.40 16.97
CA VAL A 174 11.78 9.48 15.98
C VAL A 174 12.37 9.01 14.65
N ILE A 175 11.60 9.11 13.56
CA ILE A 175 12.13 8.97 12.19
C ILE A 175 12.91 10.24 11.86
N THR A 176 14.23 10.14 11.69
CA THR A 176 15.08 11.25 11.23
C THR A 176 15.57 11.01 9.80
N ARG A 177 15.64 12.09 9.01
CA ARG A 177 16.26 12.07 7.68
C ARG A 177 17.78 11.92 7.85
N PRO A 178 18.48 11.10 7.04
CA PRO A 178 19.92 11.17 7.00
C PRO A 178 20.35 12.50 6.35
N ASP A 179 21.15 13.27 7.08
CA ASP A 179 21.78 14.50 6.58
C ASP A 179 22.77 14.16 5.45
N PRO A 180 22.65 14.76 4.25
CA PRO A 180 23.50 14.44 3.10
C PRO A 180 24.93 15.00 3.21
N CYS A 181 25.31 15.59 4.34
CA CYS A 181 26.53 16.39 4.47
C CYS A 181 27.66 15.76 5.29
N ASN A 182 27.63 14.47 5.64
CA ASN A 182 28.74 13.86 6.39
C ASN A 182 29.25 12.55 5.78
N SER A 183 29.80 12.64 4.57
CA SER A 183 30.73 11.67 4.02
C SER A 183 32.09 12.33 3.77
N SER A 184 32.77 12.65 4.88
CA SER A 184 34.22 12.84 4.88
C SER A 184 34.77 12.45 6.24
N HIS A 185 35.33 11.24 6.34
CA HIS A 185 36.69 10.94 6.81
C HIS A 185 36.92 9.43 6.94
#